data_AF-A0A843U312-F1
#
_entry.id   AF-A0A843U312-F1
#
_cell.length_a   1.000
_cell.length_b   1.000
_cell.length_c   1.000
_cell.angle_alpha   90.00
_cell.angle_beta   90.00
_cell.angle_gamma   90.00
#
_symmetry.space_group_name_H-M   'P 1'
#
loop_
_entity.id
_entity.type
_entity.pdbx_description
1 polymer ?
#
loop_
_entity_poly.entity_id
_entity_poly.type
_entity_poly.pdbx_seq_one_letter_code
_entity_poly.pdbx_strand_id
1 'polypeptide(L)'
;MAQKGKEVVEASGMLPVAAKATKYRSFEGLRERFRIGEEYEIVLMREDESHLTLRPGCFVLSLDLLEAGLRLPMPEIAKELLRSWKVAPIQLTPNSWRTIFVFCIICRKRKIEATAEIFRNHFSLACSPQSGMGIVYVKHRTNRMRINFSPRLSNNKGWTGRLFSVGRRKGANIPEWDFPVRVVEPLRRADIPPFLIREAAAASQSLNTVRVNHAEGYLTEYKLVKCKLSRLGR
;
A
#
# COMPACT_ATOMS: atom_id res chain seq x y z
N MET A 1 -1.66 -41.88 -33.52
CA MET A 1 -0.39 -41.13 -33.67
C MET A 1 -0.67 -39.87 -34.48
N ALA A 2 -0.66 -38.71 -33.82
CA ALA A 2 -0.41 -37.40 -34.44
C ALA A 2 -0.32 -36.36 -33.31
N GLN A 3 0.92 -35.96 -32.99
CA GLN A 3 1.22 -34.73 -32.25
C GLN A 3 1.22 -33.55 -33.22
N LYS A 4 0.65 -32.42 -32.79
CA LYS A 4 1.05 -30.99 -33.02
C LYS A 4 -0.22 -30.13 -32.98
N GLY A 5 -0.25 -28.95 -32.35
CA GLY A 5 0.80 -28.17 -31.72
C GLY A 5 0.23 -27.37 -30.56
N LYS A 6 1.07 -27.15 -29.54
CA LYS A 6 0.83 -26.19 -28.49
C LYS A 6 0.91 -24.79 -29.10
N GLU A 7 -0.21 -24.10 -29.16
CA GLU A 7 -0.19 -22.64 -29.31
C GLU A 7 0.54 -22.05 -28.11
N VAL A 8 1.56 -21.27 -28.42
CA VAL A 8 2.30 -20.43 -27.49
C VAL A 8 1.32 -19.39 -26.98
N VAL A 9 0.94 -19.51 -25.71
CA VAL A 9 0.16 -18.49 -25.02
C VAL A 9 1.04 -17.26 -24.91
N GLU A 10 0.83 -16.29 -25.80
CA GLU A 10 1.40 -14.96 -25.68
C GLU A 10 1.07 -14.41 -24.29
N ALA A 11 2.11 -13.97 -23.57
CA ALA A 11 2.02 -13.32 -22.28
C ALA A 11 1.36 -11.93 -22.46
N SER A 12 0.05 -11.91 -22.65
CA SER A 12 -0.78 -10.71 -22.66
C SER A 12 -0.98 -10.22 -21.22
N GLY A 13 0.05 -9.57 -20.69
CA GLY A 13 0.09 -9.03 -19.32
C GLY A 13 0.70 -7.64 -19.20
N MET A 14 1.00 -6.95 -20.31
CA MET A 14 1.38 -5.54 -20.28
C MET A 14 0.12 -4.68 -20.22
N LEU A 15 -0.04 -3.94 -19.12
CA LEU A 15 -1.03 -2.86 -19.06
C LEU A 15 -0.62 -1.78 -20.07
N PRO A 16 -1.49 -1.39 -21.02
CA PRO A 16 -1.28 -0.17 -21.76
C PRO A 16 -1.37 1.01 -20.77
N VAL A 17 -0.30 1.81 -20.71
CA VAL A 17 -0.27 3.09 -20.00
C VAL A 17 -1.05 4.10 -20.84
N ALA A 18 -2.38 3.97 -20.82
CA ALA A 18 -3.28 4.95 -21.39
C ALA A 18 -4.03 5.64 -20.26
N ALA A 19 -3.69 6.91 -20.07
CA ALA A 19 -4.25 7.83 -19.10
C ALA A 19 -5.78 7.75 -19.03
N LYS A 20 -6.31 7.38 -17.86
CA LYS A 20 -7.63 7.82 -17.42
C LYS A 20 -7.49 8.47 -16.06
N ALA A 21 -7.09 9.74 -16.06
CA ALA A 21 -7.27 10.63 -14.91
C ALA A 21 -8.78 10.93 -14.73
N THR A 22 -9.57 9.94 -14.28
CA THR A 22 -11.04 10.01 -14.30
C THR A 22 -11.66 10.26 -12.92
N LYS A 23 -11.17 11.28 -12.21
CA LYS A 23 -11.92 11.96 -11.14
C LYS A 23 -11.44 13.39 -10.88
N TYR A 24 -10.13 13.63 -11.01
CA TYR A 24 -9.51 14.94 -10.88
C TYR A 24 -9.02 15.38 -12.26
N ARG A 25 -9.48 16.55 -12.74
CA ARG A 25 -9.12 17.09 -14.06
C ARG A 25 -7.65 17.52 -14.15
N SER A 26 -6.95 17.61 -13.01
CA SER A 26 -5.55 18.02 -12.92
C SER A 26 -4.83 17.40 -11.71
N PHE A 27 -3.49 17.38 -11.75
CA PHE A 27 -2.66 17.00 -10.59
C PHE A 27 -2.75 18.02 -9.44
N GLU A 28 -3.12 19.26 -9.72
CA GLU A 28 -3.33 20.29 -8.70
C GLU A 28 -4.50 19.92 -7.78
N GLY A 29 -5.63 19.49 -8.35
CA GLY A 29 -6.77 19.00 -7.56
C GLY A 29 -6.42 17.74 -6.75
N LEU A 30 -5.53 16.90 -7.27
CA LEU A 30 -5.01 15.74 -6.52
C LEU A 30 -4.16 16.19 -5.32
N ARG A 31 -3.24 17.14 -5.53
CA ARG A 31 -2.40 17.72 -4.48
C ARG A 31 -3.25 18.35 -3.38
N GLU A 32 -4.22 19.16 -3.76
CA GLU A 32 -5.10 19.84 -2.81
C GLU A 32 -5.89 18.82 -1.99
N ARG A 33 -6.52 17.83 -2.65
CA ARG A 33 -7.37 16.84 -1.99
C ARG A 33 -6.59 15.99 -0.99
N PHE A 34 -5.41 15.53 -1.36
CA PHE A 34 -4.62 14.57 -0.56
C PHE A 34 -3.47 15.22 0.20
N ARG A 35 -3.40 16.56 0.17
CA ARG A 35 -2.40 17.39 0.85
C ARG A 35 -0.97 16.98 0.50
N ILE A 36 -0.72 16.70 -0.78
CA ILE A 36 0.60 16.32 -1.28
C ILE A 36 1.47 17.58 -1.39
N GLY A 37 2.63 17.54 -0.76
CA GLY A 37 3.56 18.66 -0.71
C GLY A 37 4.24 18.98 -2.05
N GLU A 38 4.68 20.24 -2.18
CA GLU A 38 5.42 20.74 -3.34
C GLU A 38 6.80 20.12 -3.52
N GLU A 39 7.35 19.47 -2.49
CA GLU A 39 8.60 18.72 -2.59
C GLU A 39 8.47 17.43 -3.41
N TYR A 40 7.26 16.92 -3.60
CA TYR A 40 7.00 15.77 -4.47
C TYR A 40 6.67 16.25 -5.87
N GLU A 41 7.19 15.54 -6.87
CA GLU A 41 6.77 15.68 -8.26
C GLU A 41 5.72 14.60 -8.55
N ILE A 42 4.60 14.99 -9.18
CA ILE A 42 3.53 14.06 -9.61
C ILE A 42 3.38 14.24 -11.11
N VAL A 43 3.67 13.18 -11.86
CA VAL A 43 3.54 13.20 -13.32
C VAL A 43 2.92 11.91 -13.82
N LEU A 44 2.26 12.00 -14.97
CA LEU A 44 1.80 10.83 -15.70
C LEU A 44 3.02 9.97 -16.05
N MET A 45 2.82 8.65 -16.00
CA MET A 45 3.82 7.73 -16.52
C MET A 45 3.92 7.93 -18.02
N ARG A 46 5.14 7.90 -18.54
CA ARG A 46 5.39 7.96 -19.99
C ARG A 46 4.88 6.68 -20.65
N GLU A 47 4.67 6.74 -21.96
CA GLU A 47 4.16 5.59 -22.72
C GLU A 47 5.11 4.38 -22.68
N ASP A 48 6.43 4.62 -22.55
CA ASP A 48 7.48 3.61 -22.43
C ASP A 48 7.71 3.14 -20.97
N GLU A 49 7.12 3.82 -20.00
CA GLU A 49 7.25 3.48 -18.59
C GLU A 49 6.20 2.46 -18.16
N SER A 50 6.59 1.59 -17.23
CA SER A 50 5.68 0.69 -16.55
C SER A 50 6.04 0.58 -15.08
N HIS A 51 5.24 -0.15 -14.32
CA HIS A 51 5.54 -0.49 -12.92
C HIS A 51 6.82 -1.34 -12.77
N LEU A 52 7.35 -1.92 -13.86
CA LEU A 52 8.63 -2.64 -13.91
C LEU A 52 9.78 -1.76 -14.42
N THR A 53 9.50 -0.85 -15.36
CA THR A 53 10.50 -0.08 -16.12
C THR A 53 10.53 1.41 -15.79
N LEU A 54 9.97 1.81 -14.64
CA LEU A 54 9.89 3.22 -14.21
C LEU A 54 11.27 3.88 -14.06
N ARG A 55 11.42 5.14 -14.48
CA ARG A 55 12.66 5.91 -14.30
C ARG A 55 13.16 5.95 -12.84
N PRO A 56 14.50 6.06 -12.62
CA PRO A 56 15.07 6.09 -11.28
C PRO A 56 14.53 7.23 -10.39
N GLY A 57 14.53 7.02 -9.08
CA GLY A 57 14.10 8.03 -8.11
C GLY A 57 12.58 8.28 -8.07
N CYS A 58 11.79 7.46 -8.76
CA CYS A 58 10.33 7.54 -8.75
C CYS A 58 9.71 6.20 -8.33
N PHE A 59 8.48 6.23 -7.81
CA PHE A 59 7.65 5.04 -7.60
C PHE A 59 6.23 5.27 -8.14
N VAL A 60 5.49 4.19 -8.40
CA VAL A 60 4.11 4.26 -8.91
C VAL A 60 3.12 4.28 -7.74
N LEU A 61 2.10 5.12 -7.84
CA LEU A 61 0.88 5.07 -7.02
C LEU A 61 -0.36 5.04 -7.91
N SER A 62 -1.49 4.69 -7.31
CA SER A 62 -2.81 4.90 -7.90
C SER A 62 -3.67 5.80 -7.02
N LEU A 63 -4.67 6.44 -7.63
CA LEU A 63 -5.65 7.25 -6.91
C LEU A 63 -6.35 6.43 -5.81
N ASP A 64 -6.65 5.16 -6.08
CA ASP A 64 -7.28 4.25 -5.13
C ASP A 64 -6.45 4.01 -3.85
N LEU A 65 -5.11 4.09 -3.95
CA LEU A 65 -4.25 3.99 -2.77
C LEU A 65 -4.34 5.24 -1.89
N LEU A 66 -4.43 6.42 -2.50
CA LEU A 66 -4.67 7.68 -1.78
C LEU A 66 -6.06 7.69 -1.13
N GLU A 67 -7.09 7.21 -1.85
CA GLU A 67 -8.45 7.01 -1.33
C GLU A 67 -8.49 5.93 -0.23
N ALA A 68 -7.54 4.99 -0.20
CA ALA A 68 -7.35 4.03 0.88
C ALA A 68 -6.62 4.59 2.12
N GLY A 69 -6.27 5.88 2.11
CA GLY A 69 -5.66 6.56 3.25
C GLY A 69 -4.15 6.77 3.14
N LEU A 70 -3.50 6.33 2.06
CA LEU A 70 -2.08 6.59 1.84
C LEU A 70 -1.83 8.10 1.71
N ARG A 71 -0.79 8.61 2.37
CA ARG A 71 -0.39 10.03 2.33
C ARG A 71 1.12 10.15 2.09
N LEU A 72 1.54 11.30 1.57
CA LEU A 72 2.93 11.69 1.40
C LEU A 72 3.30 12.81 2.38
N PRO A 73 4.49 12.80 3.00
CA PRO A 73 5.46 11.70 3.05
C PRO A 73 4.84 10.40 3.57
N MET A 74 5.31 9.24 3.13
CA MET A 74 4.77 7.97 3.63
C MET A 74 5.03 7.83 5.13
N PRO A 75 4.06 7.37 5.96
CA PRO A 75 4.31 7.09 7.38
C PRO A 75 5.41 6.04 7.57
N GLU A 76 6.20 6.14 8.65
CA GLU A 76 7.37 5.27 8.84
C GLU A 76 7.01 3.77 8.85
N ILE A 77 5.97 3.40 9.60
CA ILE A 77 5.45 2.02 9.61
C ILE A 77 5.11 1.50 8.20
N ALA A 78 4.58 2.35 7.32
CA ALA A 78 4.28 1.95 5.96
C ALA A 78 5.58 1.65 5.16
N LYS A 79 6.60 2.50 5.29
CA LYS A 79 7.92 2.25 4.68
C LYS A 79 8.58 1.01 5.27
N GLU A 80 8.56 0.82 6.58
CA GLU A 80 9.05 -0.39 7.25
C GLU A 80 8.37 -1.66 6.74
N LEU A 81 7.05 -1.65 6.58
CA LEU A 81 6.33 -2.79 6.04
C LEU A 81 6.75 -3.10 4.60
N LEU A 82 6.83 -2.08 3.73
CA LEU A 82 7.32 -2.24 2.35
C LEU A 82 8.74 -2.81 2.30
N ARG A 83 9.66 -2.30 3.14
CA ARG A 83 11.03 -2.83 3.28
C ARG A 83 11.02 -4.28 3.74
N SER A 84 10.27 -4.58 4.80
CA SER A 84 10.24 -5.90 5.44
C SER A 84 9.64 -6.99 4.54
N TRP A 85 8.73 -6.61 3.63
CA TRP A 85 8.13 -7.50 2.65
C TRP A 85 8.86 -7.48 1.30
N LYS A 86 9.76 -6.52 1.11
CA LYS A 86 10.39 -6.16 -0.17
C LYS A 86 9.35 -6.06 -1.28
N VAL A 87 8.41 -5.14 -1.13
CA VAL A 87 7.39 -4.86 -2.15
C VAL A 87 7.30 -3.37 -2.42
N ALA A 88 6.94 -3.00 -3.65
CA ALA A 88 6.64 -1.63 -4.00
C ALA A 88 5.24 -1.20 -3.55
N PRO A 89 4.99 0.11 -3.35
CA PRO A 89 3.69 0.61 -2.91
C PRO A 89 2.52 0.14 -3.78
N ILE A 90 2.73 0.08 -5.10
CA ILE A 90 1.73 -0.36 -6.09
C ILE A 90 1.47 -1.86 -6.07
N GLN A 91 2.26 -2.67 -5.34
CA GLN A 91 1.97 -4.10 -5.18
C GLN A 91 0.94 -4.36 -4.09
N LEU A 92 0.79 -3.47 -3.10
CA LEU A 92 -0.21 -3.62 -2.04
C LEU A 92 -1.58 -3.14 -2.52
N THR A 93 -2.60 -3.99 -2.37
CA THR A 93 -3.98 -3.62 -2.69
C THR A 93 -4.49 -2.46 -1.83
N PRO A 94 -5.50 -1.70 -2.29
CA PRO A 94 -6.13 -0.65 -1.49
C PRO A 94 -6.58 -1.13 -0.11
N ASN A 95 -7.19 -2.31 0.00
CA ASN A 95 -7.60 -2.85 1.31
C ASN A 95 -6.43 -3.22 2.22
N SER A 96 -5.25 -3.51 1.67
CA SER A 96 -4.04 -3.71 2.46
C SER A 96 -3.60 -2.40 3.10
N TRP A 97 -3.57 -1.32 2.31
CA TRP A 97 -3.32 0.03 2.83
C TRP A 97 -4.33 0.44 3.88
N ARG A 98 -5.63 0.22 3.64
CA ARG A 98 -6.68 0.49 4.63
C ARG A 98 -6.41 -0.27 5.94
N THR A 99 -6.07 -1.55 5.86
CA THR A 99 -5.77 -2.38 7.04
C THR A 99 -4.59 -1.81 7.83
N ILE A 100 -3.51 -1.42 7.15
CA ILE A 100 -2.32 -0.79 7.77
C ILE A 100 -2.71 0.47 8.55
N PHE A 101 -3.44 1.39 7.92
CA PHE A 101 -3.78 2.65 8.58
C PHE A 101 -4.83 2.50 9.68
N VAL A 102 -5.81 1.61 9.51
CA VAL A 102 -6.77 1.29 10.59
C VAL A 102 -6.05 0.69 11.79
N PHE A 103 -5.10 -0.22 11.57
CA PHE A 103 -4.26 -0.77 12.63
C PHE A 103 -3.51 0.33 13.38
N CYS A 104 -2.88 1.27 12.67
CA CYS A 104 -2.17 2.40 13.29
C CYS A 104 -3.10 3.24 14.19
N ILE A 105 -4.31 3.54 13.70
CA ILE A 105 -5.30 4.33 14.44
C ILE A 105 -5.76 3.58 15.70
N ILE A 106 -5.95 2.27 15.62
CA ILE A 106 -6.35 1.43 16.78
C ILE A 106 -5.23 1.37 17.82
N CYS A 107 -3.98 1.16 17.39
CA CYS A 107 -2.83 1.16 18.28
C CYS A 107 -2.73 2.51 19.01
N ARG A 108 -2.84 3.62 18.27
CA ARG A 108 -2.82 4.97 18.85
C ARG A 108 -3.93 5.19 19.89
N LYS A 109 -5.17 4.74 19.60
CA LYS A 109 -6.29 4.80 20.56
C LYS A 109 -6.04 3.99 21.83
N ARG A 110 -5.33 2.87 21.71
CA ARG A 110 -4.96 1.99 22.82
C ARG A 110 -3.64 2.37 23.48
N LYS A 111 -3.03 3.50 23.09
CA LYS A 111 -1.72 3.96 23.57
C LYS A 111 -0.60 2.93 23.33
N ILE A 112 -0.73 2.15 22.26
CA ILE A 112 0.27 1.21 21.77
C ILE A 112 1.01 1.85 20.61
N GLU A 113 2.34 1.75 20.59
CA GLU A 113 3.14 2.13 19.43
C GLU A 113 2.91 1.13 18.29
N ALA A 114 2.51 1.65 17.13
CA ALA A 114 2.31 0.82 15.96
C ALA A 114 3.67 0.54 15.30
N THR A 115 4.13 -0.71 15.35
CA THR A 115 5.36 -1.16 14.69
C THR A 115 5.06 -2.16 13.58
N ALA A 116 5.97 -2.27 12.61
CA ALA A 116 5.86 -3.30 11.58
C ALA A 116 5.84 -4.73 12.17
N GLU A 117 6.53 -4.96 13.29
CA GLU A 117 6.57 -6.25 13.95
C GLU A 117 5.23 -6.66 14.56
N ILE A 118 4.61 -5.77 15.33
CA ILE A 118 3.27 -6.00 15.91
C ILE A 118 2.26 -6.20 14.78
N PHE A 119 2.34 -5.39 13.71
CA PHE A 119 1.48 -5.57 12.54
C PHE A 119 1.63 -6.98 11.94
N ARG A 120 2.87 -7.42 11.67
CA ARG A 120 3.16 -8.73 11.07
C ARG A 120 2.85 -9.92 11.99
N ASN A 121 2.70 -9.69 13.29
CA ASN A 121 2.21 -10.69 14.22
C ASN A 121 0.68 -10.89 14.14
N HIS A 122 -0.07 -9.89 13.70
CA HIS A 122 -1.53 -9.99 13.51
C HIS A 122 -1.94 -10.31 12.08
N PHE A 123 -1.14 -9.85 11.11
CA PHE A 123 -1.42 -9.99 9.70
C PHE A 123 -0.25 -10.62 8.96
N SER A 124 -0.53 -11.23 7.81
CA SER A 124 0.48 -11.80 6.91
C SER A 124 0.22 -11.33 5.50
N LEU A 125 1.21 -11.51 4.63
CA LEU A 125 1.10 -11.19 3.22
C LEU A 125 0.71 -12.45 2.43
N ALA A 126 -0.09 -12.28 1.40
CA ALA A 126 -0.38 -13.32 0.41
C ALA A 126 -0.32 -12.74 -0.99
N CYS A 127 0.11 -13.55 -1.95
CA CYS A 127 0.15 -13.19 -3.35
C CYS A 127 -1.23 -13.43 -3.97
N SER A 128 -1.69 -12.50 -4.81
CA SER A 128 -2.87 -12.70 -5.64
C SER A 128 -2.51 -13.59 -6.82
N PRO A 129 -3.00 -14.84 -6.89
CA PRO A 129 -2.64 -15.78 -7.97
C PRO A 129 -3.08 -15.29 -9.35
N GLN A 130 -4.11 -14.44 -9.37
CA GLN A 130 -4.80 -13.99 -10.57
C GLN A 130 -4.15 -12.76 -11.22
N SER A 131 -3.13 -12.16 -10.58
CA SER A 131 -2.71 -10.81 -10.97
C SER A 131 -1.59 -10.75 -12.00
N GLY A 132 -0.79 -11.81 -12.20
CA GLY A 132 0.40 -11.80 -13.08
C GLY A 132 1.50 -10.77 -12.71
N MET A 133 1.21 -9.89 -11.77
CA MET A 133 1.88 -8.60 -11.52
C MET A 133 2.52 -8.54 -10.13
N GLY A 134 2.63 -9.68 -9.44
CA GLY A 134 3.15 -9.74 -8.08
C GLY A 134 2.31 -8.93 -7.08
N ILE A 135 1.00 -8.74 -7.33
CA ILE A 135 0.12 -8.04 -6.39
C ILE A 135 -0.01 -8.87 -5.13
N VAL A 136 0.13 -8.19 -4.00
CA VAL A 136 0.05 -8.76 -2.67
C VAL A 136 -1.07 -8.13 -1.88
N TYR A 137 -1.64 -8.92 -0.97
CA TYR A 137 -2.65 -8.45 -0.06
C TYR A 137 -2.39 -8.91 1.37
N VAL A 138 -2.83 -8.09 2.31
CA VAL A 138 -2.79 -8.38 3.74
C VAL A 138 -3.93 -9.34 4.09
N LYS A 139 -3.60 -10.45 4.75
CA LYS A 139 -4.56 -11.42 5.31
C LYS A 139 -4.41 -11.49 6.83
N HIS A 140 -5.51 -11.75 7.52
CA HIS A 140 -5.53 -11.96 8.97
C HIS A 140 -4.85 -13.28 9.34
N ARG A 141 -4.12 -13.30 10.46
CA ARG A 141 -3.72 -14.56 11.10
C ARG A 141 -4.85 -15.09 12.00
N THR A 142 -4.85 -16.40 12.22
CA THR A 142 -5.82 -17.10 13.08
C THR A 142 -5.67 -16.65 14.54
N ASN A 143 -6.79 -16.50 15.27
CA ASN A 143 -6.83 -16.11 16.69
C ASN A 143 -6.13 -14.77 17.02
N ARG A 144 -5.99 -13.88 16.03
CA ARG A 144 -5.44 -12.54 16.17
C ARG A 144 -6.53 -11.48 15.97
N MET A 145 -6.14 -10.21 16.09
CA MET A 145 -6.92 -9.04 15.71
C MET A 145 -7.62 -9.21 14.36
N ARG A 146 -8.85 -8.71 14.22
CA ARG A 146 -9.58 -8.65 12.95
C ARG A 146 -10.02 -7.23 12.61
N ILE A 147 -9.77 -6.84 11.37
CA ILE A 147 -10.22 -5.59 10.75
C ILE A 147 -10.99 -5.95 9.48
N ASN A 148 -12.30 -5.76 9.52
CA ASN A 148 -13.20 -6.03 8.42
C ASN A 148 -13.75 -4.72 7.86
N PHE A 149 -13.77 -4.61 6.54
CA PHE A 149 -14.42 -3.52 5.81
C PHE A 149 -15.80 -3.98 5.33
N SER A 150 -16.72 -3.04 5.09
CA SER A 150 -18.01 -3.41 4.50
C SER A 150 -17.84 -4.06 3.12
N PRO A 151 -18.82 -4.88 2.69
CA PRO A 151 -18.82 -5.46 1.33
C PRO A 151 -18.72 -4.41 0.22
N ARG A 152 -19.12 -3.17 0.46
CA ARG A 152 -18.96 -2.07 -0.51
C ARG A 152 -17.49 -1.79 -0.86
N LEU A 153 -16.58 -2.00 0.09
CA LEU A 153 -15.13 -1.82 -0.12
C LEU A 153 -14.40 -3.13 -0.45
N SER A 154 -15.11 -4.27 -0.54
CA SER A 154 -14.48 -5.55 -0.89
C SER A 154 -14.16 -5.67 -2.38
N ASN A 155 -14.84 -4.89 -3.23
CA ASN A 155 -14.63 -4.89 -4.67
C ASN A 155 -13.62 -3.80 -5.09
N ASN A 156 -12.34 -4.13 -5.10
CA ASN A 156 -11.28 -3.25 -5.62
C ASN A 156 -10.98 -3.51 -7.12
N LYS A 157 -11.90 -4.06 -7.92
CA LYS A 157 -11.60 -4.29 -9.35
C LYS A 157 -11.23 -2.98 -10.05
N GLY A 158 -10.18 -3.01 -10.87
CA GLY A 158 -9.75 -1.84 -11.65
C GLY A 158 -8.98 -0.75 -10.89
N TRP A 159 -8.60 -0.98 -9.63
CA TRP A 159 -7.85 0.00 -8.81
C TRP A 159 -6.48 0.40 -9.37
N THR A 160 -5.96 -0.39 -10.32
CA THR A 160 -4.73 -0.12 -11.08
C THR A 160 -4.98 0.72 -12.34
N GLY A 161 -6.21 1.18 -12.60
CA GLY A 161 -6.55 1.93 -13.82
C GLY A 161 -6.19 3.42 -13.78
N ARG A 162 -5.73 3.94 -12.64
CA ARG A 162 -5.50 5.39 -12.41
C ARG A 162 -4.11 5.63 -11.82
N LEU A 163 -3.09 5.24 -12.58
CA LEU A 163 -1.69 5.27 -12.14
C LEU A 163 -1.04 6.62 -12.43
N PHE A 164 -0.09 6.98 -11.57
CA PHE A 164 0.82 8.11 -11.77
C PHE A 164 2.13 7.81 -11.05
N SER A 165 3.18 8.51 -11.45
CA SER A 165 4.48 8.43 -10.82
C SER A 165 4.67 9.54 -9.80
N VAL A 166 5.32 9.20 -8.69
CA VAL A 166 5.73 10.13 -7.65
C VAL A 166 7.25 10.16 -7.62
N GLY A 167 7.82 11.34 -7.81
CA GLY A 167 9.25 11.60 -7.76
C GLY A 167 9.59 12.68 -6.72
N ARG A 168 10.88 12.96 -6.60
CA ARG A 168 11.39 14.08 -5.82
C ARG A 168 11.52 15.31 -6.72
N ARG A 169 10.97 16.46 -6.32
CA ARG A 169 11.20 17.71 -7.06
C ARG A 169 12.69 18.09 -6.96
N LYS A 170 13.27 18.60 -8.05
CA LYS A 170 14.66 19.07 -8.05
C LYS A 170 14.86 20.13 -6.96
N GLY A 171 15.90 19.96 -6.13
CA GLY A 171 16.19 20.83 -4.99
C GLY A 171 15.40 20.53 -3.71
N ALA A 172 14.51 19.53 -3.71
CA ALA A 172 13.79 19.11 -2.51
C ALA A 172 14.71 18.41 -1.49
N ASN A 173 14.69 18.88 -0.25
CA ASN A 173 15.34 18.25 0.89
C ASN A 173 14.48 17.11 1.46
N ILE A 174 14.34 16.03 0.69
CA ILE A 174 13.70 14.77 1.12
C ILE A 174 14.69 13.61 0.95
N PRO A 175 14.74 12.64 1.88
CA PRO A 175 15.58 11.46 1.72
C PRO A 175 15.24 10.66 0.46
N GLU A 176 16.19 9.84 0.02
CA GLU A 176 15.90 8.83 -1.00
C GLU A 176 14.87 7.81 -0.51
N TRP A 177 14.19 7.17 -1.46
CA TRP A 177 13.26 6.09 -1.16
C TRP A 177 14.03 4.87 -0.69
N ASP A 178 13.81 4.47 0.55
CA ASP A 178 14.50 3.34 1.19
C ASP A 178 13.72 2.02 1.09
N PHE A 179 12.67 1.99 0.27
CA PHE A 179 11.83 0.83 -0.03
C PHE A 179 11.85 0.52 -1.53
N PRO A 180 11.50 -0.72 -1.96
CA PRO A 180 11.42 -1.03 -3.38
C PRO A 180 10.47 -0.09 -4.12
N VAL A 181 10.96 0.57 -5.17
CA VAL A 181 10.17 1.52 -5.96
C VAL A 181 9.57 0.91 -7.23
N ARG A 182 10.06 -0.28 -7.62
CA ARG A 182 9.59 -1.07 -8.76
C ARG A 182 8.99 -2.38 -8.26
N VAL A 183 8.08 -2.93 -9.04
CA VAL A 183 7.50 -4.24 -8.74
C VAL A 183 8.60 -5.30 -8.76
N VAL A 184 8.66 -6.07 -7.69
CA VAL A 184 9.61 -7.17 -7.48
C VAL A 184 8.85 -8.44 -7.11
N GLU A 185 9.47 -9.61 -7.30
CA GLU A 185 8.90 -10.86 -6.78
C GLU A 185 8.80 -10.75 -5.24
N PRO A 186 7.58 -10.88 -4.66
CA PRO A 186 7.42 -10.76 -3.22
C PRO A 186 8.25 -11.80 -2.47
N LEU A 187 8.84 -11.42 -1.34
CA LEU A 187 9.60 -12.36 -0.51
C LEU A 187 8.73 -13.55 -0.07
N ARG A 188 9.14 -14.77 -0.43
CA ARG A 188 8.48 -16.02 0.00
C ARG A 188 8.42 -16.19 1.52
N ARG A 189 9.27 -15.51 2.29
CA ARG A 189 9.33 -15.52 3.77
C ARG A 189 8.65 -14.31 4.44
N ALA A 190 7.97 -13.46 3.68
CA ALA A 190 7.26 -12.29 4.21
C ALA A 190 6.10 -12.66 5.18
N ASP A 191 5.70 -13.94 5.18
CA ASP A 191 4.58 -14.49 5.93
C ASP A 191 4.97 -15.11 7.28
N ILE A 192 6.25 -15.15 7.64
CA ILE A 192 6.69 -15.63 8.95
C ILE A 192 6.44 -14.53 10.00
N PRO A 193 5.71 -14.82 11.11
CA PRO A 193 5.58 -13.89 12.22
C PRO A 193 6.97 -13.52 12.77
N PRO A 194 7.23 -12.24 13.07
CA PRO A 194 8.49 -11.83 13.66
C PRO A 194 8.58 -12.33 15.11
N PHE A 195 9.81 -12.49 15.60
CA PHE A 195 10.05 -12.57 17.04
C PHE A 195 9.68 -11.21 17.67
N LEU A 196 8.95 -11.22 18.77
CA LEU A 196 8.60 -10.02 19.52
C LEU A 196 9.32 -10.03 20.86
N ILE A 197 9.97 -8.91 21.19
CA ILE A 197 10.46 -8.66 22.55
C ILE A 197 9.27 -8.60 23.52
N ARG A 198 9.52 -8.77 24.81
CA ARG A 198 8.49 -8.93 25.84
C ARG A 198 7.45 -7.81 25.82
N GLU A 199 7.89 -6.56 25.69
CA GLU A 199 7.02 -5.38 25.68
C GLU A 199 6.12 -5.37 24.44
N ALA A 200 6.69 -5.63 23.25
CA ALA A 200 5.95 -5.73 21.99
C ALA A 200 4.99 -6.95 21.98
N ALA A 201 5.40 -8.05 22.60
CA ALA A 201 4.59 -9.26 22.75
C ALA A 201 3.35 -9.00 23.62
N ALA A 202 3.51 -8.31 24.76
CA ALA A 202 2.40 -7.92 25.62
C ALA A 202 1.44 -6.95 24.91
N ALA A 203 1.99 -5.93 24.24
CA ALA A 203 1.20 -5.00 23.43
C ALA A 203 0.41 -5.72 22.34
N SER A 204 1.06 -6.62 21.60
CA SER A 204 0.40 -7.43 20.57
C SER A 204 -0.66 -8.37 21.16
N GLN A 205 -0.41 -9.00 22.31
CA GLN A 205 -1.40 -9.86 22.96
C GLN A 205 -2.67 -9.09 23.33
N SER A 206 -2.53 -7.85 23.82
CA SER A 206 -3.67 -6.98 24.15
C SER A 206 -4.57 -6.65 22.95
N LEU A 207 -4.05 -6.80 21.72
CA LEU A 207 -4.79 -6.58 20.47
C LEU A 207 -5.49 -7.84 19.95
N ASN A 208 -5.17 -9.04 20.45
CA ASN A 208 -5.70 -10.31 19.93
C ASN A 208 -7.24 -10.37 19.92
N THR A 209 -7.90 -9.74 20.90
CA THR A 209 -9.36 -9.73 21.06
C THR A 209 -10.05 -8.63 20.25
N VAL A 210 -9.28 -7.70 19.65
CA VAL A 210 -9.85 -6.58 18.91
C VAL A 210 -10.54 -7.07 17.63
N ARG A 211 -11.81 -6.72 17.49
CA ARG A 211 -12.62 -6.93 16.29
C ARG A 211 -13.16 -5.59 15.85
N VAL A 212 -12.84 -5.19 14.63
CA VAL A 212 -13.41 -4.00 14.00
C VAL A 212 -14.18 -4.45 12.76
N ASN A 213 -15.47 -4.13 12.74
CA ASN A 213 -16.32 -4.27 11.58
C ASN A 213 -16.63 -2.87 11.04
N HIS A 214 -16.81 -2.72 9.74
CA HIS A 214 -17.05 -1.42 9.08
C HIS A 214 -15.91 -0.41 9.30
N ALA A 215 -14.67 -0.86 9.11
CA ALA A 215 -13.47 -0.07 9.39
C ALA A 215 -13.30 1.18 8.51
N GLU A 216 -14.09 1.37 7.44
CA GLU A 216 -14.09 2.57 6.59
C GLU A 216 -14.19 3.88 7.36
N GLY A 217 -14.95 3.90 8.46
CA GLY A 217 -15.14 5.11 9.27
C GLY A 217 -13.86 5.57 9.98
N TYR A 218 -12.79 4.76 10.01
CA TYR A 218 -11.51 5.12 10.61
C TYR A 218 -10.66 6.01 9.70
N LEU A 219 -10.87 5.97 8.38
CA LEU A 219 -9.95 6.58 7.40
C LEU A 219 -10.36 8.00 7.00
N THR A 220 -10.82 8.81 7.95
CA THR A 220 -11.08 10.23 7.72
C THR A 220 -9.78 11.04 7.82
N GLU A 221 -9.67 12.14 7.07
CA GLU A 221 -8.48 12.99 7.12
C GLU A 221 -8.18 13.45 8.55
N TYR A 222 -9.20 13.84 9.32
CA TYR A 222 -9.07 14.17 10.74
C TYR A 222 -8.37 13.07 11.55
N LYS A 223 -8.73 11.80 11.36
CA LYS A 223 -8.12 10.68 12.10
C LYS A 223 -6.70 10.40 11.63
N LEU A 224 -6.43 10.53 10.34
CA LEU A 224 -5.07 10.41 9.79
C LEU A 224 -4.15 11.50 10.36
N VAL A 225 -4.60 12.75 10.42
CA VAL A 225 -3.88 13.87 11.04
C VAL A 225 -3.65 13.61 12.53
N LYS A 226 -4.71 13.29 13.29
CA LYS A 226 -4.62 13.02 14.74
C LYS A 226 -3.65 11.87 15.07
N CYS A 227 -3.49 10.91 14.17
CA CYS A 227 -2.59 9.77 14.34
C CYS A 227 -1.22 9.96 13.67
N LYS A 228 -0.88 11.19 13.22
CA LYS A 228 0.39 11.52 12.54
C LYS A 228 0.66 10.69 11.26
N LEU A 229 -0.41 10.22 10.61
CA LEU A 229 -0.35 9.47 9.35
C LEU A 229 -0.49 10.38 8.12
N SER A 230 -0.96 11.61 8.31
CA SER A 230 -0.99 12.66 7.30
C SER A 230 0.11 13.68 7.56
N ARG A 231 0.53 14.40 6.51
CA ARG A 231 1.54 15.46 6.64
C ARG A 231 1.12 16.52 7.67
N LEU A 232 -0.15 16.89 7.73
CA LEU A 232 -0.62 17.97 8.62
C LEU A 232 -0.52 17.63 10.11
N GLY A 233 -0.22 16.37 10.46
CA GLY A 233 -0.03 15.94 11.85
C GLY A 233 1.42 15.66 12.24
N ARG A 234 2.38 15.89 11.33
CA ARG A 234 3.80 15.67 11.55
C ARG A 234 4.57 16.97 11.64
#